data_AF-A0A7C1VXG0-F1
#
_entry.id   AF-A0A7C1VXG0-F1
#
_cell.length_a   1.000
_cell.length_b   1.000
_cell.length_c   1.000
_cell.angle_alpha   90.00
_cell.angle_beta   90.00
_cell.angle_gamma   90.00
#
_symmetry.space_group_name_H-M   'P 1'
#
loop_
_entity.id
_entity.type
_entity.pdbx_description
1 polymer ?
#
loop_
_entity_poly.entity_id
_entity_poly.type
_entity_poly.pdbx_seq_one_letter_code
_entity_poly.pdbx_strand_id
1 'polypeptide(L)'
;MFENFLNTLLKMFRSLFNKDILLSEEKIDVEPKREVEEQVLLKPIRHKRYITMYYIAELKTGKVEILDISGRIIAKISSRSKMRLDMEGTGRLFDGRVVNVNILESDGWRYKVMSLETPHGVGIKNWPLEPFVSVAHNPAQLREYNLFGRKVILPELVGLEIDTTGPLFRSDGVFTIHDVGGILQRCPYKDGLFRTGNNKKSSGQIDVFVGSRAVYKRLYSNWNDFQDTVVMPRNTYSPKGIQEILNLLLDEGLDIDGKIGPKTEAGIRHLQKKADFWVSGQWDDRIRKFAEKSLNNWA
;
A
#
# COMPACT_ATOMS: atom_id res chain seq x y z
N MET A 1 8.05 37.12 45.78
CA MET A 1 8.40 37.51 44.39
C MET A 1 7.71 36.61 43.35
N PHE A 2 7.67 35.28 43.56
CA PHE A 2 7.03 34.32 42.65
C PHE A 2 5.49 34.43 42.58
N GLU A 3 4.80 34.72 43.69
CA GLU A 3 3.34 34.91 43.71
C GLU A 3 2.86 36.13 42.92
N ASN A 4 3.63 37.23 42.92
CA ASN A 4 3.30 38.41 42.12
C ASN A 4 3.45 38.14 40.62
N PHE A 5 4.38 37.26 40.23
CA PHE A 5 4.55 36.85 38.85
C PHE A 5 3.37 35.98 38.38
N LEU A 6 2.96 34.99 39.18
CA LEU A 6 1.81 34.13 38.84
C LEU A 6 0.50 34.92 38.74
N ASN A 7 0.27 35.86 39.66
CA ASN A 7 -0.93 36.70 39.64
C ASN A 7 -0.96 37.67 38.45
N THR A 8 0.20 38.15 38.00
CA THR A 8 0.31 38.98 36.79
C THR A 8 0.03 38.15 35.53
N LEU A 9 0.56 36.93 35.47
CA LEU A 9 0.34 36.00 34.35
C LEU A 9 -1.15 35.61 34.23
N LEU A 10 -1.82 35.33 35.36
CA LEU A 10 -3.25 35.01 35.41
C LEU A 10 -4.13 36.19 34.99
N LYS A 11 -3.75 37.44 35.34
CA LYS A 11 -4.44 38.64 34.88
C LYS A 11 -4.28 38.86 33.37
N MET A 12 -3.08 38.63 32.82
CA MET A 12 -2.85 38.67 31.37
C MET A 12 -3.67 37.62 30.63
N PHE A 13 -3.73 36.39 31.15
CA PHE A 13 -4.55 35.32 30.56
C PHE A 13 -6.04 35.68 30.57
N ARG A 14 -6.59 36.16 31.70
CA ARG A 14 -8.00 36.58 31.74
C ARG A 14 -8.30 37.74 30.80
N SER A 15 -7.37 38.68 30.62
CA SER A 15 -7.50 39.78 29.66
C SER A 15 -7.46 39.33 28.19
N LEU A 16 -6.78 38.23 27.88
CA LEU A 16 -6.70 37.69 26.52
C LEU A 16 -7.94 36.87 26.13
N PHE A 17 -8.66 36.31 27.11
CA PHE A 17 -9.78 35.39 26.86
C PHE A 17 -11.17 35.92 27.27
N ASN A 18 -11.27 37.09 27.92
CA ASN A 18 -12.55 37.78 28.17
C ASN A 18 -12.83 38.91 27.15
N LYS A 19 -12.67 38.64 25.86
CA LYS A 19 -13.46 39.37 24.88
C LYS A 19 -14.68 38.51 24.59
N ASP A 20 -15.82 38.95 25.12
CA ASP A 20 -17.13 38.47 24.74
C ASP A 20 -17.29 38.65 23.22
N ILE A 21 -16.90 37.61 22.47
CA ILE A 21 -17.30 37.46 21.08
C ILE A 21 -18.73 36.95 21.16
N LEU A 22 -19.67 37.89 21.10
CA LEU A 22 -21.04 37.64 20.67
C LEU A 22 -20.98 37.01 19.28
N LEU A 23 -20.90 35.69 19.22
CA LEU A 23 -21.18 34.91 18.03
C LEU A 23 -22.70 34.96 17.85
N SER A 24 -23.18 35.84 16.97
CA SER A 24 -24.51 35.70 16.41
C SER A 24 -24.61 34.33 15.75
N GLU A 25 -25.55 33.51 16.19
CA GLU A 25 -25.91 32.24 15.55
C GLU A 25 -26.53 32.52 14.18
N GLU A 26 -25.71 32.85 13.20
CA GLU A 26 -26.11 32.75 11.80
C GLU A 26 -26.03 31.26 11.44
N LYS A 27 -27.19 30.61 11.31
CA LYS A 27 -27.29 29.26 10.76
C LYS A 27 -26.82 29.30 9.32
N ILE A 28 -25.53 29.07 9.10
CA ILE A 28 -25.00 28.76 7.79
C ILE A 28 -25.32 27.29 7.56
N ASP A 29 -26.33 27.02 6.74
CA ASP A 29 -26.55 25.70 6.13
C ASP A 29 -25.37 25.42 5.19
N VAL A 30 -24.28 24.92 5.77
CA VAL A 30 -23.16 24.36 5.01
C VAL A 30 -23.60 22.97 4.58
N GLU A 31 -24.12 22.84 3.36
CA GLU A 31 -24.22 21.53 2.72
C GLU A 31 -22.85 20.84 2.82
N PRO A 32 -22.77 19.59 3.33
CA PRO A 32 -21.51 18.89 3.42
C PRO A 32 -20.94 18.76 2.01
N LYS A 33 -19.87 19.51 1.73
CA LYS A 33 -19.05 19.29 0.54
C LYS A 33 -18.63 17.82 0.61
N ARG A 34 -19.22 17.00 -0.26
CA ARG A 34 -18.68 15.67 -0.58
C ARG A 34 -17.25 15.91 -1.03
N GLU A 35 -16.29 15.66 -0.16
CA GLU A 35 -14.91 15.47 -0.56
C GLU A 35 -14.94 14.29 -1.53
N VAL A 36 -14.84 14.60 -2.82
CA VAL A 36 -14.54 13.61 -3.82
C VAL A 36 -13.14 13.12 -3.46
N GLU A 37 -13.03 11.91 -2.90
CA GLU A 37 -11.75 11.26 -2.65
C GLU A 37 -10.98 11.25 -3.98
N GLU A 38 -10.09 12.22 -4.15
CA GLU A 38 -9.24 12.30 -5.33
C GLU A 38 -8.31 11.09 -5.29
N GLN A 39 -8.64 10.08 -6.09
CA GLN A 39 -7.79 8.92 -6.31
C GLN A 39 -6.53 9.44 -6.99
N VAL A 40 -5.41 9.40 -6.27
CA VAL A 40 -4.11 9.82 -6.82
C VAL A 40 -3.66 8.72 -7.75
N LEU A 41 -3.97 8.93 -9.01
CA LEU A 41 -3.52 8.08 -10.08
C LEU A 41 -2.00 8.21 -10.22
N LEU A 42 -1.27 7.20 -9.76
CA LEU A 42 0.18 7.20 -9.91
C LEU A 42 0.50 7.21 -11.40
N LYS A 43 1.16 8.28 -11.88
CA LYS A 43 1.58 8.41 -13.29
C LYS A 43 2.12 7.05 -13.75
N PRO A 44 1.68 6.51 -14.91
CA PRO A 44 2.11 5.21 -15.37
C PRO A 44 3.63 5.16 -15.41
N ILE A 45 4.19 4.47 -14.42
CA ILE A 45 5.62 4.26 -14.32
C ILE A 45 5.93 3.35 -15.51
N ARG A 46 6.66 3.86 -16.51
CA ARG A 46 7.04 3.12 -17.74
C ARG A 46 7.91 1.87 -17.49
N HIS A 47 8.11 1.49 -16.24
CA HIS A 47 8.94 0.36 -15.81
C HIS A 47 8.02 -0.68 -15.18
N LYS A 48 8.30 -1.96 -15.42
CA LYS A 48 7.59 -3.09 -14.80
C LYS A 48 7.42 -2.82 -13.29
N ARG A 49 6.17 -2.74 -12.82
CA ARG A 49 5.88 -2.71 -11.39
C ARG A 49 6.34 -4.04 -10.82
N TYR A 50 7.18 -3.98 -9.78
CA TYR A 50 7.58 -5.18 -9.06
C TYR A 50 6.67 -5.27 -7.84
N ILE A 51 5.60 -6.06 -7.97
CA ILE A 51 4.79 -6.43 -6.81
C ILE A 51 5.57 -7.50 -6.07
N THR A 52 5.93 -7.22 -4.82
CA THR A 52 6.42 -8.25 -3.90
C THR A 52 5.45 -8.39 -2.74
N MET A 53 5.73 -9.31 -1.83
CA MET A 53 4.88 -9.58 -0.68
C MET A 53 5.73 -9.61 0.58
N TYR A 54 5.20 -9.10 1.68
CA TYR A 54 5.82 -9.18 3.00
C TYR A 54 4.81 -9.64 4.06
N TYR A 55 5.33 -10.10 5.19
CA TYR A 55 4.55 -10.74 6.25
C TYR A 55 5.21 -10.52 7.61
N ILE A 56 4.46 -10.72 8.71
CA ILE A 56 5.04 -10.61 10.05
C ILE A 56 6.05 -11.72 10.30
N ALA A 57 7.22 -11.37 10.85
CA ALA A 57 8.25 -12.36 11.14
C ALA A 57 7.85 -13.29 12.30
N GLU A 58 7.83 -14.60 12.08
CA GLU A 58 7.68 -15.57 13.17
C GLU A 58 8.99 -15.72 13.96
N LEU A 59 8.97 -15.34 15.24
CA LEU A 59 10.16 -15.20 16.08
C LEU A 59 10.37 -16.44 16.94
N LYS A 60 11.56 -17.03 16.84
CA LYS A 60 11.99 -18.16 17.66
C LYS A 60 12.68 -17.67 18.92
N THR A 61 12.47 -18.37 20.02
CA THR A 61 13.18 -18.15 21.28
C THR A 61 14.70 -18.27 21.11
N GLY A 62 15.45 -17.60 21.97
CA GLY A 62 16.92 -17.62 21.93
C GLY A 62 17.55 -16.81 23.05
N LYS A 63 18.72 -16.23 22.79
CA LYS A 63 19.52 -15.51 23.80
C LYS A 63 19.58 -13.99 23.58
N VAL A 64 19.13 -13.50 22.43
CA VAL A 64 19.18 -12.08 22.08
C VAL A 64 17.98 -11.36 22.67
N GLU A 65 18.23 -10.36 23.48
CA GLU A 65 17.19 -9.54 24.10
C GLU A 65 16.60 -8.55 23.09
N ILE A 66 15.27 -8.41 23.12
CA ILE A 66 14.59 -7.28 22.49
C ILE A 66 14.01 -6.41 23.60
N LEU A 67 14.24 -5.10 23.50
CA LEU A 67 13.98 -4.15 24.58
C LEU A 67 12.84 -3.20 24.20
N ASP A 68 12.04 -2.81 25.19
CA ASP A 68 11.10 -1.69 25.04
C ASP A 68 11.82 -0.33 25.12
N ILE A 69 11.09 0.76 24.91
CA ILE A 69 11.64 2.12 24.97
C ILE A 69 12.26 2.49 26.33
N SER A 70 11.91 1.77 27.40
CA SER A 70 12.46 1.97 28.73
C SER A 70 13.66 1.05 29.02
N GLY A 71 14.12 0.29 28.02
CA GLY A 71 15.22 -0.68 28.16
C GLY A 71 14.82 -1.99 28.85
N ARG A 72 13.52 -2.23 29.09
CA ARG A 72 13.05 -3.48 29.71
C ARG A 72 12.99 -4.59 28.67
N ILE A 73 13.39 -5.80 29.05
CA ILE A 73 13.34 -6.97 28.18
C ILE A 73 11.89 -7.35 27.91
N ILE A 74 11.49 -7.36 26.64
CA ILE A 74 10.19 -7.88 26.19
C ILE A 74 10.25 -9.41 26.03
N ALA A 75 11.33 -9.90 25.42
CA ALA A 75 11.57 -11.31 25.15
C ALA A 75 13.05 -11.58 24.82
N LYS A 76 13.43 -12.87 24.83
CA LYS A 76 14.71 -13.38 24.31
C LYS A 76 14.48 -14.24 23.07
N ILE A 77 15.05 -13.83 21.95
CA ILE A 77 14.86 -14.45 20.63
C ILE A 77 16.19 -14.91 20.02
N SER A 78 16.12 -15.72 18.97
CA SER A 78 17.31 -16.13 18.21
C SER A 78 17.88 -14.94 17.43
N SER A 79 19.19 -14.90 17.19
CA SER A 79 19.84 -13.83 16.40
C SER A 79 19.25 -13.70 14.99
N ARG A 80 18.84 -14.83 14.38
CA ARG A 80 18.16 -14.83 13.08
C ARG A 80 16.77 -14.20 13.15
N SER A 81 16.03 -14.43 14.23
CA SER A 81 14.73 -13.79 14.46
C SER A 81 14.89 -12.30 14.72
N LYS A 82 15.93 -11.88 15.45
CA LYS A 82 16.26 -10.46 15.63
C LYS A 82 16.52 -9.76 14.30
N MET A 83 17.36 -10.34 13.45
CA MET A 83 17.64 -9.80 12.10
C MET A 83 16.37 -9.67 11.26
N ARG A 84 15.47 -10.65 11.30
CA ARG A 84 14.19 -10.57 10.59
C ARG A 84 13.25 -9.52 11.16
N LEU A 85 13.09 -9.48 12.48
CA LEU A 85 12.28 -8.45 13.14
C LEU A 85 12.79 -7.05 12.79
N ASP A 86 14.10 -6.87 12.78
CA ASP A 86 14.76 -5.66 12.33
C ASP A 86 14.41 -5.33 10.87
N MET A 87 14.46 -6.30 9.95
CA MET A 87 14.18 -6.06 8.53
C MET A 87 12.70 -5.81 8.22
N GLU A 88 11.82 -6.67 8.75
CA GLU A 88 10.38 -6.68 8.44
C GLU A 88 9.60 -5.64 9.26
N GLY A 89 10.18 -5.09 10.33
CA GLY A 89 9.54 -4.10 11.20
C GLY A 89 8.54 -4.70 12.20
N THR A 90 7.92 -5.84 11.89
CA THR A 90 6.95 -6.51 12.76
C THR A 90 7.26 -8.00 12.93
N GLY A 91 7.06 -8.54 14.12
CA GLY A 91 7.18 -9.97 14.37
C GLY A 91 6.25 -10.51 15.45
N ARG A 92 5.96 -11.80 15.38
CA ARG A 92 5.15 -12.55 16.33
C ARG A 92 6.06 -13.39 17.22
N LEU A 93 5.95 -13.19 18.52
CA LEU A 93 6.63 -13.99 19.54
C LEU A 93 5.99 -15.38 19.65
N PHE A 94 6.74 -16.33 20.21
CA PHE A 94 6.27 -17.70 20.41
C PHE A 94 5.02 -17.78 21.33
N ASP A 95 4.85 -16.82 22.24
CA ASP A 95 3.67 -16.70 23.11
C ASP A 95 2.48 -16.00 22.44
N GLY A 96 2.56 -15.73 21.14
CA GLY A 96 1.50 -15.12 20.34
C GLY A 96 1.48 -13.60 20.32
N ARG A 97 2.20 -12.92 21.24
CA ARG A 97 2.30 -11.46 21.27
C ARG A 97 2.94 -10.94 19.98
N VAL A 98 2.46 -9.81 19.47
CA VAL A 98 3.05 -9.13 18.32
C VAL A 98 3.90 -7.97 18.83
N VAL A 99 5.09 -7.82 18.24
CA VAL A 99 6.02 -6.74 18.52
C VAL A 99 6.32 -5.97 17.24
N ASN A 100 6.28 -4.64 17.32
CA ASN A 100 6.67 -3.73 16.25
C ASN A 100 7.95 -2.99 16.63
N VAL A 101 8.79 -2.73 15.64
CA VAL A 101 9.85 -1.72 15.72
C VAL A 101 9.22 -0.37 16.05
N ASN A 102 9.80 0.34 17.01
CA ASN A 102 9.31 1.64 17.47
C ASN A 102 10.31 2.76 17.16
N ILE A 103 11.51 2.70 17.74
CA ILE A 103 12.55 3.72 17.57
C ILE A 103 13.94 3.08 17.50
N LEU A 104 14.87 3.71 16.79
CA LEU A 104 16.29 3.36 16.81
C LEU A 104 17.01 4.23 17.84
N GLU A 105 17.54 3.60 18.89
CA GLU A 105 18.42 4.24 19.87
C GLU A 105 19.90 4.00 19.50
N SER A 106 20.82 4.65 20.21
CA SER A 106 22.27 4.55 19.96
C SER A 106 22.83 3.13 20.06
N ASP A 107 22.22 2.28 20.87
CA ASP A 107 22.58 0.87 21.09
C ASP A 107 21.65 -0.11 20.34
N GLY A 108 20.69 0.39 19.56
CA GLY A 108 19.87 -0.40 18.66
C GLY A 108 18.35 -0.19 18.78
N TRP A 109 17.60 -1.00 18.03
CA TRP A 109 16.15 -0.88 17.91
C TRP A 109 15.42 -1.19 19.22
N ARG A 110 14.42 -0.35 19.52
CA ARG A 110 13.41 -0.56 20.54
C ARG A 110 12.10 -0.98 19.92
N TYR A 111 11.32 -1.73 20.69
CA TYR A 111 10.08 -2.33 20.23
C TYR A 111 8.91 -1.95 21.12
N LYS A 112 7.71 -2.13 20.58
CA LYS A 112 6.45 -2.01 21.30
C LYS A 112 5.67 -3.31 21.16
N VAL A 113 5.14 -3.81 22.26
CA VAL A 113 4.15 -4.90 22.23
C VAL A 113 2.81 -4.30 21.77
N MET A 114 2.22 -4.91 20.76
CA MET A 114 1.01 -4.43 20.12
C MET A 114 -0.25 -4.86 20.89
N SER A 115 -1.31 -4.06 20.80
CA SER A 115 -2.62 -4.42 21.34
C SER A 115 -3.31 -5.48 20.47
N LEU A 116 -4.34 -6.11 21.03
CA LEU A 116 -5.17 -7.08 20.30
C LEU A 116 -5.90 -6.47 19.10
N GLU A 117 -6.12 -5.15 19.11
CA GLU A 117 -6.74 -4.39 18.00
C GLU A 117 -5.84 -4.31 16.76
N THR A 118 -4.53 -4.51 16.93
CA THR A 118 -3.54 -4.48 15.85
C THR A 118 -2.78 -5.82 15.78
N PRO A 119 -3.47 -6.93 15.46
CA PRO A 119 -2.93 -8.30 15.57
C PRO A 119 -1.84 -8.63 14.55
N HIS A 120 -1.56 -7.69 13.65
CA HIS A 120 -0.56 -7.78 12.58
C HIS A 120 0.48 -6.66 12.68
N GLY A 121 0.43 -5.86 13.74
CA GLY A 121 1.27 -4.69 13.89
C GLY A 121 0.67 -3.44 13.26
N VAL A 122 1.50 -2.40 13.23
CA VAL A 122 1.19 -1.11 12.62
C VAL A 122 2.28 -0.73 11.63
N GLY A 123 1.87 -0.04 10.57
CA GLY A 123 2.78 0.59 9.63
C GLY A 123 3.17 2.00 10.10
N ILE A 124 3.39 2.89 9.15
CA ILE A 124 3.69 4.29 9.43
C ILE A 124 2.47 4.99 10.05
N LYS A 125 2.71 6.03 10.87
CA LYS A 125 1.66 6.78 11.58
C LYS A 125 0.78 5.93 12.51
N ASN A 126 1.24 4.75 12.91
CA ASN A 126 0.49 3.77 13.71
C ASN A 126 -0.79 3.25 13.03
N TRP A 127 -0.86 3.24 11.70
CA TRP A 127 -2.00 2.64 11.01
C TRP A 127 -1.96 1.11 11.09
N PRO A 128 -3.08 0.44 11.42
CA PRO A 128 -3.15 -1.01 11.46
C PRO A 128 -2.72 -1.64 10.12
N LEU A 129 -1.92 -2.69 10.20
CA LEU A 129 -1.62 -3.50 9.02
C LEU A 129 -2.71 -4.54 8.81
N GLU A 130 -3.33 -4.51 7.63
CA GLU A 130 -4.42 -5.39 7.27
C GLU A 130 -3.99 -6.25 6.07
N PRO A 131 -4.00 -7.59 6.20
CA PRO A 131 -3.64 -8.47 5.10
C PRO A 131 -4.49 -8.18 3.86
N PHE A 132 -3.84 -8.04 2.71
CA PHE A 132 -4.47 -7.73 1.42
C PHE A 132 -5.18 -6.39 1.33
N VAL A 133 -4.94 -5.51 2.30
CA VAL A 133 -5.40 -4.12 2.27
C VAL A 133 -4.19 -3.20 2.37
N SER A 134 -3.24 -3.50 3.26
CA SER A 134 -2.04 -2.67 3.44
C SER A 134 -0.96 -2.97 2.40
N VAL A 135 -0.35 -1.92 1.85
CA VAL A 135 0.89 -2.00 1.06
C VAL A 135 1.99 -1.15 1.68
N ALA A 136 3.23 -1.59 1.50
CA ALA A 136 4.42 -0.80 1.73
C ALA A 136 4.95 -0.23 0.40
N HIS A 137 5.43 1.00 0.43
CA HIS A 137 5.94 1.69 -0.76
C HIS A 137 7.29 2.34 -0.49
N ASN A 138 7.95 2.78 -1.57
CA ASN A 138 9.21 3.51 -1.50
C ASN A 138 9.06 4.87 -0.78
N PRO A 139 9.78 5.10 0.35
CA PRO A 139 9.64 6.30 1.17
C PRO A 139 10.06 7.60 0.46
N ALA A 140 10.88 7.54 -0.59
CA ALA A 140 11.23 8.73 -1.38
C ALA A 140 10.00 9.28 -2.10
N GLN A 141 9.23 8.41 -2.75
CA GLN A 141 8.02 8.76 -3.48
C GLN A 141 6.87 9.13 -2.53
N LEU A 142 6.74 8.43 -1.41
CA LEU A 142 5.69 8.72 -0.44
C LEU A 142 5.78 10.13 0.13
N ARG A 143 7.00 10.65 0.33
CA ARG A 143 7.24 12.02 0.81
C ARG A 143 6.99 13.07 -0.27
N GLU A 144 7.46 12.82 -1.49
CA GLU A 144 7.30 13.73 -2.61
C GLU A 144 5.81 13.94 -2.96
N TYR A 145 5.01 12.88 -2.89
CA TYR A 145 3.61 12.88 -3.35
C TYR A 145 2.57 12.77 -2.22
N ASN A 146 2.99 12.76 -0.95
CA ASN A 146 2.11 12.60 0.22
C ASN A 146 1.09 11.46 0.07
N LEU A 147 1.58 10.27 -0.29
CA LEU A 147 0.72 9.13 -0.67
C LEU A 147 0.25 8.29 0.52
N PHE A 148 0.68 8.58 1.74
CA PHE A 148 0.27 7.84 2.93
C PHE A 148 -1.25 7.88 3.10
N GLY A 149 -1.87 6.71 3.27
CA GLY A 149 -3.32 6.56 3.47
C GLY A 149 -4.12 6.69 2.19
N ARG A 150 -3.46 6.94 1.04
CA ARG A 150 -4.11 6.90 -0.26
C ARG A 150 -4.32 5.45 -0.67
N LYS A 151 -5.42 5.24 -1.39
CA LYS A 151 -5.69 4.00 -2.09
C LYS A 151 -4.81 3.91 -3.33
N VAL A 152 -4.35 2.70 -3.64
CA VAL A 152 -3.69 2.34 -4.89
C VAL A 152 -4.41 1.14 -5.45
N ILE A 153 -4.54 1.08 -6.76
CA ILE A 153 -5.11 -0.09 -7.41
C ILE A 153 -3.98 -0.88 -8.06
N LEU A 154 -3.96 -2.17 -7.77
CA LEU A 154 -3.09 -3.19 -8.34
C LEU A 154 -3.98 -4.09 -9.19
N PRO A 155 -4.21 -3.75 -10.48
CA PRO A 155 -5.12 -4.51 -11.32
C PRO A 155 -4.67 -5.97 -11.48
N GLU A 156 -3.37 -6.22 -11.34
CA GLU A 156 -2.78 -7.55 -11.34
C GLU A 156 -3.30 -8.45 -10.20
N LEU A 157 -3.93 -7.88 -9.19
CA LEU A 157 -4.45 -8.61 -8.05
C LEU A 157 -5.98 -8.70 -8.05
N VAL A 158 -6.68 -8.13 -9.04
CA VAL A 158 -8.14 -8.21 -9.13
C VAL A 158 -8.55 -9.66 -9.38
N GLY A 159 -9.48 -10.15 -8.57
CA GLY A 159 -9.98 -11.52 -8.64
C GLY A 159 -9.03 -12.57 -8.07
N LEU A 160 -7.85 -12.20 -7.55
CA LEU A 160 -6.98 -13.13 -6.87
C LEU A 160 -7.72 -13.73 -5.67
N GLU A 161 -7.97 -15.04 -5.73
CA GLU A 161 -8.57 -15.80 -4.65
C GLU A 161 -7.49 -16.32 -3.70
N ILE A 162 -7.68 -16.03 -2.42
CA ILE A 162 -6.71 -16.30 -1.38
C ILE A 162 -7.40 -17.12 -0.31
N ASP A 163 -6.90 -18.35 -0.17
CA ASP A 163 -7.24 -19.22 0.93
C ASP A 163 -6.55 -18.71 2.21
N THR A 164 -7.23 -17.74 2.83
CA THR A 164 -6.98 -17.37 4.22
C THR A 164 -7.47 -18.52 5.10
N THR A 165 -7.05 -18.63 6.35
CA THR A 165 -7.52 -19.72 7.25
C THR A 165 -9.02 -19.63 7.61
N GLY A 166 -9.82 -18.91 6.83
CA GLY A 166 -11.25 -18.65 6.97
C GLY A 166 -11.91 -18.56 5.58
N PRO A 167 -12.90 -17.68 5.38
CA PRO A 167 -13.54 -17.50 4.08
C PRO A 167 -12.53 -17.20 2.97
N LEU A 168 -12.81 -17.70 1.77
CA LEU A 168 -12.06 -17.39 0.57
C LEU A 168 -12.08 -15.87 0.37
N PHE A 169 -10.92 -15.24 0.44
CA PHE A 169 -10.79 -13.81 0.17
C PHE A 169 -10.59 -13.62 -1.33
N ARG A 170 -11.37 -12.75 -1.95
CA ARG A 170 -11.19 -12.37 -3.35
C ARG A 170 -10.79 -10.91 -3.41
N SER A 171 -9.57 -10.66 -3.86
CA SER A 171 -9.01 -9.30 -3.97
C SER A 171 -9.77 -8.49 -5.02
N ASP A 172 -10.14 -7.26 -4.69
CA ASP A 172 -10.68 -6.26 -5.61
C ASP A 172 -9.57 -5.40 -6.24
N GLY A 173 -8.31 -5.71 -5.93
CA GLY A 173 -7.14 -4.97 -6.40
C GLY A 173 -6.92 -3.64 -5.66
N VAL A 174 -7.73 -3.26 -4.67
CA VAL A 174 -7.64 -1.98 -3.98
C VAL A 174 -6.84 -2.13 -2.69
N PHE A 175 -5.76 -1.37 -2.57
CA PHE A 175 -4.88 -1.38 -1.40
C PHE A 175 -4.71 0.03 -0.85
N THR A 176 -4.26 0.16 0.39
CA THR A 176 -3.97 1.43 1.05
C THR A 176 -2.51 1.47 1.47
N ILE A 177 -1.84 2.59 1.20
CA ILE A 177 -0.45 2.80 1.58
C ILE A 177 -0.37 3.08 3.08
N HIS A 178 -0.19 2.00 3.85
CA HIS A 178 -0.06 2.06 5.31
C HIS A 178 1.39 1.96 5.78
N ASP A 179 2.33 1.55 4.92
CA ASP A 179 3.68 1.23 5.38
C ASP A 179 4.80 1.70 4.43
N VAL A 180 6.04 1.57 4.91
CA VAL A 180 7.29 1.86 4.22
C VAL A 180 8.17 0.62 4.25
N GLY A 181 8.70 0.20 3.10
CA GLY A 181 9.59 -0.96 3.06
C GLY A 181 10.85 -0.72 3.93
N GLY A 182 11.09 -1.57 4.93
CA GLY A 182 12.22 -1.42 5.87
C GLY A 182 13.60 -1.50 5.19
N ILE A 183 13.74 -2.34 4.16
CA ILE A 183 14.94 -2.40 3.30
C ILE A 183 15.13 -1.10 2.51
N LEU A 184 14.06 -0.34 2.25
CA LEU A 184 14.10 0.93 1.53
C LEU A 184 14.54 2.10 2.44
N GLN A 185 14.53 1.93 3.76
CA GLN A 185 15.01 2.92 4.73
C GLN A 185 16.41 2.61 5.32
N ARG A 186 16.84 1.34 5.38
CA ARG A 186 18.00 0.90 6.19
C ARG A 186 19.32 0.71 5.46
N CYS A 187 19.64 1.51 4.45
CA CYS A 187 21.04 1.77 4.13
C CYS A 187 21.50 3.01 4.89
N PRO A 188 22.23 2.88 6.01
CA PRO A 188 22.85 4.04 6.65
C PRO A 188 23.84 4.70 5.69
N TYR A 189 23.69 6.01 5.55
CA TYR A 189 24.56 6.93 4.85
C TYR A 189 25.89 7.01 5.61
N LYS A 190 26.86 6.16 5.27
CA LYS A 190 28.27 6.35 5.65
C LYS A 190 29.09 6.48 4.36
N ASP A 191 29.83 7.58 4.28
CA ASP A 191 30.94 7.85 3.36
C ASP A 191 30.64 8.36 1.93
N GLY A 192 29.44 8.88 1.65
CA GLY A 192 29.22 9.77 0.48
C GLY A 192 29.48 9.17 -0.91
N LEU A 193 29.78 7.87 -1.02
CA LEU A 193 29.87 7.15 -2.28
C LEU A 193 28.74 6.13 -2.37
N PHE A 194 27.70 6.50 -3.13
CA PHE A 194 26.81 5.51 -3.70
C PHE A 194 27.60 4.59 -4.64
N ARG A 195 27.81 3.34 -4.22
CA ARG A 195 27.42 2.26 -5.12
C ARG A 195 25.94 2.00 -4.86
N THR A 196 25.08 2.85 -5.43
CA THR A 196 23.91 2.25 -6.07
C THR A 196 24.53 1.21 -6.99
N GLY A 197 24.36 -0.09 -6.72
CA GLY A 197 24.26 -0.97 -7.87
C GLY A 197 23.30 -0.25 -8.80
N ASN A 198 23.68 -0.03 -10.07
CA ASN A 198 22.99 0.79 -11.07
C ASN A 198 21.51 0.43 -11.35
N ASN A 199 20.84 -0.28 -10.44
CA ASN A 199 19.44 -0.58 -10.42
C ASN A 199 18.63 0.69 -10.13
N LYS A 200 18.48 1.53 -11.15
CA LYS A 200 17.33 2.41 -11.39
C LYS A 200 15.96 1.66 -11.41
N LYS A 201 15.88 0.46 -10.82
CA LYS A 201 14.76 -0.50 -10.92
C LYS A 201 13.80 -0.45 -9.72
N SER A 202 14.08 0.31 -8.66
CA SER A 202 13.28 0.31 -7.42
C SER A 202 12.27 1.45 -7.28
N SER A 203 12.09 2.29 -8.29
CA SER A 203 11.14 3.42 -8.27
C SER A 203 9.67 3.01 -8.50
N GLY A 204 9.34 1.73 -8.46
CA GLY A 204 7.96 1.24 -8.64
C GLY A 204 7.70 -0.09 -7.94
N GLN A 205 8.44 -0.39 -6.87
CA GLN A 205 8.21 -1.57 -6.07
C GLN A 205 7.10 -1.30 -5.05
N ILE A 206 6.10 -2.18 -5.03
CA ILE A 206 5.00 -2.18 -4.07
C ILE A 206 5.05 -3.53 -3.37
N ASP A 207 5.11 -3.52 -2.04
CA ASP A 207 5.13 -4.73 -1.25
C ASP A 207 3.75 -4.90 -0.61
N VAL A 208 3.03 -5.96 -0.99
CA VAL A 208 1.70 -6.26 -0.44
C VAL A 208 1.85 -6.98 0.89
N PHE A 209 1.15 -6.50 1.91
CA PHE A 209 1.12 -7.16 3.20
C PHE A 209 0.19 -8.38 3.15
N VAL A 210 0.71 -9.57 3.41
CA VAL A 210 -0.07 -10.82 3.33
C VAL A 210 -0.34 -11.44 4.71
N GLY A 211 -0.07 -10.70 5.79
CA GLY A 211 -0.34 -11.12 7.16
C GLY A 211 0.69 -12.10 7.71
N SER A 212 0.78 -13.31 7.15
CA SER A 212 1.59 -14.40 7.72
C SER A 212 2.47 -15.12 6.71
N ARG A 213 3.51 -15.79 7.22
CA ARG A 213 4.42 -16.60 6.39
C ARG A 213 3.73 -17.78 5.72
N ALA A 214 2.71 -18.36 6.37
CA ALA A 214 1.97 -19.49 5.82
C ALA A 214 1.20 -19.06 4.57
N VAL A 215 0.51 -17.92 4.66
CA VAL A 215 -0.18 -17.29 3.53
C VAL A 215 0.81 -16.90 2.44
N TYR A 216 1.92 -16.25 2.78
CA TYR A 216 2.99 -15.94 1.84
C TYR A 216 3.46 -17.18 1.07
N LYS A 217 3.72 -18.30 1.75
CA LYS A 217 4.19 -19.52 1.09
C LYS A 217 3.17 -20.12 0.13
N ARG A 218 1.88 -20.13 0.50
CA ARG A 218 0.79 -20.61 -0.36
C ARG A 218 0.64 -19.73 -1.58
N LEU A 219 0.68 -18.40 -1.39
CA LEU A 219 0.68 -17.46 -2.50
C LEU A 219 1.90 -17.68 -3.36
N TYR A 220 3.11 -17.72 -2.79
CA TYR A 220 4.35 -17.86 -3.56
C TYR A 220 4.42 -19.16 -4.38
N SER A 221 3.91 -20.29 -3.85
CA SER A 221 3.84 -21.53 -4.63
C SER A 221 2.92 -21.39 -5.84
N ASN A 222 1.78 -20.70 -5.66
CA ASN A 222 0.82 -20.44 -6.72
C ASN A 222 1.21 -19.21 -7.57
N TRP A 223 2.14 -18.39 -7.08
CA TRP A 223 2.47 -17.08 -7.64
C TRP A 223 3.30 -17.23 -8.91
N ASN A 224 4.11 -18.28 -9.01
CA ASN A 224 4.76 -18.60 -10.27
C ASN A 224 3.71 -18.93 -11.35
N ASP A 225 2.66 -19.67 -10.99
CA ASP A 225 1.53 -19.94 -11.89
C ASP A 225 0.68 -18.67 -12.12
N PHE A 226 0.58 -17.79 -11.12
CA PHE A 226 -0.14 -16.52 -11.18
C PHE A 226 0.56 -15.48 -12.05
N GLN A 227 1.90 -15.36 -11.99
CA GLN A 227 2.64 -14.49 -12.90
C GLN A 227 2.49 -14.95 -14.35
N ASP A 228 2.27 -16.25 -14.56
CA ASP A 228 1.97 -16.83 -15.87
C ASP A 228 0.51 -16.69 -16.31
N THR A 229 -0.44 -16.50 -15.38
CA THR A 229 -1.88 -16.39 -15.66
C THR A 229 -2.44 -14.97 -15.58
N VAL A 230 -1.97 -14.12 -14.67
CA VAL A 230 -2.21 -12.66 -14.68
C VAL A 230 -1.20 -12.00 -15.60
N VAL A 231 -1.47 -12.26 -16.87
CA VAL A 231 -1.02 -11.46 -17.97
C VAL A 231 -1.79 -10.14 -17.86
N MET A 232 -1.22 -9.11 -17.21
CA MET A 232 -1.46 -7.75 -17.72
C MET A 232 -1.25 -7.85 -19.22
N PRO A 233 -2.26 -7.62 -20.09
CA PRO A 233 -2.27 -8.10 -21.47
C PRO A 233 -0.92 -7.81 -22.11
N ARG A 234 -0.05 -8.84 -22.14
CA ARG A 234 1.41 -8.67 -22.35
C ARG A 234 1.68 -8.13 -23.74
N ASN A 235 0.66 -8.19 -24.57
CA ASN A 235 0.62 -7.68 -25.91
C ASN A 235 -0.79 -7.14 -26.19
N THR A 236 -0.97 -5.83 -26.02
CA THR A 236 -2.18 -5.10 -26.42
C THR A 236 -2.43 -5.13 -27.93
N TYR A 237 -1.53 -5.74 -28.72
CA TYR A 237 -1.72 -6.05 -30.13
C TYR A 237 -2.22 -7.49 -30.40
N SER A 238 -2.25 -8.37 -29.39
CA SER A 238 -2.74 -9.72 -29.57
C SER A 238 -4.26 -9.78 -29.42
N PRO A 239 -4.98 -10.61 -30.21
CA PRO A 239 -6.41 -10.79 -30.05
C PRO A 239 -6.87 -11.13 -28.63
N LYS A 240 -6.12 -11.99 -27.92
CA LYS A 240 -6.41 -12.32 -26.50
C LYS A 240 -6.30 -11.10 -25.60
N GLY A 241 -5.22 -10.33 -25.76
CA GLY A 241 -5.03 -9.11 -24.98
C GLY A 241 -6.13 -8.09 -25.22
N ILE A 242 -6.65 -7.98 -26.46
CA ILE A 242 -7.80 -7.12 -26.76
C ILE A 242 -9.05 -7.60 -26.01
N GLN A 243 -9.35 -8.90 -26.05
CA GLN A 243 -10.52 -9.48 -25.36
C GLN A 243 -10.44 -9.26 -23.83
N GLU A 244 -9.27 -9.46 -23.23
CA GLU A 244 -9.03 -9.23 -21.80
C GLU A 244 -9.28 -7.76 -21.42
N ILE A 245 -8.76 -6.81 -22.21
CA ILE A 245 -8.95 -5.38 -21.98
C ILE A 245 -10.43 -4.98 -22.07
N LEU A 246 -11.15 -5.52 -23.06
CA LEU A 246 -12.56 -5.22 -23.24
C LEU A 246 -13.39 -5.74 -22.06
N ASN A 247 -13.12 -6.96 -21.58
CA ASN A 247 -13.77 -7.47 -20.38
C ASN A 247 -13.46 -6.60 -19.16
N LEU A 248 -12.21 -6.19 -18.97
CA LEU A 248 -11.81 -5.36 -17.84
C LEU A 248 -12.44 -3.96 -17.85
N LEU A 249 -12.48 -3.29 -19.01
CA LEU A 249 -12.92 -1.89 -19.09
C LEU A 249 -14.45 -1.72 -19.27
N LEU A 250 -15.12 -2.76 -19.78
CA LEU A 250 -16.51 -2.68 -20.23
C LEU A 250 -17.39 -3.83 -19.73
N ASP A 251 -16.84 -4.87 -19.10
CA ASP A 251 -17.58 -6.06 -18.64
C ASP A 251 -18.36 -6.78 -19.78
N GLU A 252 -17.73 -6.93 -20.95
CA GLU A 252 -18.36 -7.50 -22.15
C GLU A 252 -18.58 -9.02 -22.11
N GLY A 253 -18.04 -9.72 -21.10
CA GLY A 253 -18.19 -11.18 -20.96
C GLY A 253 -17.66 -11.99 -22.14
N LEU A 254 -16.58 -11.54 -22.79
CA LEU A 254 -15.95 -12.21 -23.94
C LEU A 254 -15.18 -13.46 -23.52
N ASP A 255 -15.26 -14.51 -24.33
CA ASP A 255 -14.36 -15.66 -24.24
C ASP A 255 -12.94 -15.26 -24.72
N ILE A 256 -11.90 -15.58 -23.94
CA ILE A 256 -10.50 -15.25 -24.28
C ILE A 256 -9.89 -16.33 -25.19
N ASP A 257 -10.45 -16.48 -26.39
CA ASP A 257 -10.07 -17.52 -27.35
C ASP A 257 -8.99 -17.09 -28.35
N GLY A 258 -8.65 -15.80 -28.40
CA GLY A 258 -7.69 -15.24 -29.33
C GLY A 258 -8.20 -15.03 -30.76
N LYS A 259 -9.53 -15.00 -30.96
CA LYS A 259 -10.15 -14.71 -32.25
C LYS A 259 -10.92 -13.39 -32.17
N ILE A 260 -10.66 -12.51 -33.13
CA ILE A 260 -11.47 -11.28 -33.30
C ILE A 260 -12.74 -11.67 -34.06
N GLY A 261 -13.77 -12.08 -33.32
CA GLY A 261 -15.11 -12.37 -33.86
C GLY A 261 -16.07 -11.19 -33.67
N PRO A 262 -17.34 -11.33 -34.12
CA PRO A 262 -18.33 -10.26 -34.04
C PRO A 262 -18.56 -9.68 -32.64
N LYS A 263 -18.49 -10.51 -31.59
CA LYS A 263 -18.59 -10.04 -30.20
C LYS A 263 -17.40 -9.18 -29.79
N THR A 264 -16.18 -9.62 -30.10
CA THR A 264 -14.96 -8.83 -29.84
C THR A 264 -15.01 -7.51 -30.61
N GLU A 265 -15.40 -7.52 -31.90
CA GLU A 265 -15.57 -6.30 -32.68
C GLU A 265 -16.63 -5.35 -32.10
N ALA A 266 -17.74 -5.89 -31.59
CA ALA A 266 -18.76 -5.09 -30.91
C ALA A 266 -18.19 -4.42 -29.64
N GLY A 267 -17.40 -5.14 -28.84
CA GLY A 267 -16.69 -4.57 -27.69
C GLY A 267 -15.71 -3.47 -28.10
N ILE A 268 -14.96 -3.65 -29.20
CA ILE A 268 -14.07 -2.60 -29.75
C ILE A 268 -14.87 -1.36 -30.12
N ARG A 269 -16.01 -1.52 -30.83
CA ARG A 269 -16.89 -0.41 -31.20
C ARG A 269 -17.47 0.30 -29.98
N HIS A 270 -17.83 -0.45 -28.95
CA HIS A 270 -18.31 0.12 -27.68
C HIS A 270 -17.23 0.95 -27.01
N LEU A 271 -16.00 0.44 -26.93
CA LEU A 271 -14.87 1.20 -26.38
C LEU A 271 -14.58 2.46 -27.19
N GLN A 272 -14.58 2.38 -28.52
CA GLN A 272 -14.40 3.53 -29.42
C GLN A 272 -15.47 4.60 -29.18
N LYS A 273 -16.73 4.20 -29.06
CA LYS A 273 -17.84 5.11 -28.76
C LYS A 273 -17.68 5.77 -27.38
N LYS A 274 -17.31 4.99 -26.36
CA LYS A 274 -17.04 5.50 -24.99
C LYS A 274 -15.85 6.47 -24.97
N ALA A 275 -14.87 6.27 -25.85
CA ALA A 275 -13.68 7.10 -26.00
C ALA A 275 -13.88 8.32 -26.93
N ASP A 276 -15.08 8.51 -27.48
CA ASP A 276 -15.38 9.54 -28.49
C ASP A 276 -14.48 9.46 -29.75
N PHE A 277 -14.20 8.24 -30.22
CA PHE A 277 -13.46 7.97 -31.45
C PHE A 277 -14.38 7.52 -32.59
N TRP A 278 -13.86 7.64 -33.82
CA TRP A 278 -14.51 7.05 -35.00
C TRP A 278 -14.72 5.54 -34.81
N VAL A 279 -15.97 5.09 -34.94
CA VAL A 279 -16.39 3.70 -34.66
C VAL A 279 -16.13 2.80 -35.86
N SER A 280 -14.87 2.39 -36.05
CA SER A 280 -14.46 1.47 -37.13
C SER A 280 -14.67 -0.01 -36.79
N GLY A 281 -14.65 -0.36 -35.49
CA GLY A 281 -14.52 -1.74 -35.03
C GLY A 281 -13.11 -2.33 -35.16
N GLN A 282 -12.14 -1.53 -35.61
CA GLN A 282 -10.74 -1.93 -35.70
C GLN A 282 -9.97 -1.54 -34.45
N TRP A 283 -9.12 -2.45 -33.96
CA TRP A 283 -8.19 -2.16 -32.87
C TRP A 283 -6.93 -1.46 -33.39
N ASP A 284 -6.99 -0.13 -33.47
CA ASP A 284 -5.87 0.70 -33.90
C ASP A 284 -5.05 1.28 -32.73
N ASP A 285 -3.96 1.97 -33.07
CA ASP A 285 -3.06 2.56 -32.07
C ASP A 285 -3.72 3.64 -31.19
N ARG A 286 -4.80 4.29 -31.66
CA ARG A 286 -5.49 5.33 -30.87
C ARG A 286 -6.32 4.69 -29.78
N ILE A 287 -7.15 3.71 -30.14
CA ILE A 287 -7.97 2.99 -29.16
C ILE A 287 -7.11 2.20 -28.18
N ARG A 288 -6.00 1.62 -28.64
CA ARG A 288 -5.00 0.96 -27.77
C ARG A 288 -4.42 1.92 -26.74
N LYS A 289 -3.92 3.08 -27.16
CA LYS A 289 -3.37 4.09 -26.24
C LYS A 289 -4.42 4.62 -25.27
N PHE A 290 -5.67 4.78 -25.73
CA PHE A 290 -6.78 5.14 -24.85
C PHE A 290 -7.06 4.04 -23.82
N ALA A 291 -7.09 2.78 -24.23
CA ALA A 291 -7.33 1.65 -23.35
C ALA A 291 -6.19 1.51 -22.32
N GLU A 292 -4.93 1.59 -22.76
CA GLU A 292 -3.75 1.61 -21.88
C GLU A 292 -3.83 2.79 -20.89
N LYS A 293 -4.18 3.99 -21.37
CA LYS A 293 -4.38 5.14 -20.49
C LYS A 293 -5.55 4.93 -19.52
N SER A 294 -6.64 4.31 -19.97
CA SER A 294 -7.84 4.05 -19.17
C SER A 294 -7.58 3.01 -18.09
N LEU A 295 -6.83 1.95 -18.39
CA LEU A 295 -6.36 0.97 -17.41
C LEU A 295 -5.42 1.61 -16.40
N ASN A 296 -4.56 2.53 -16.84
CA ASN A 296 -3.72 3.31 -15.93
C ASN A 296 -4.55 4.33 -15.12
N ASN A 297 -5.67 4.84 -15.67
CA ASN A 297 -6.59 5.79 -15.04
C ASN A 297 -7.65 5.15 -14.14
N TRP A 298 -7.85 3.85 -14.27
CA TRP A 298 -8.57 3.01 -13.33
C TRP A 298 -7.67 2.53 -12.19
N ALA A 299 -6.34 2.82 -12.23
CA ALA A 299 -5.34 2.31 -11.31
C ALA A 299 -4.79 3.38 -10.33
#